data_AF-A0A2K0XPL2-F1
#
_entry.id   AF-A0A2K0XPL2-F1
#
_cell.length_a   1.000
_cell.length_b   1.000
_cell.length_c   1.000
_cell.angle_alpha   90.00
_cell.angle_beta   90.00
_cell.angle_gamma   90.00
#
_symmetry.space_group_name_H-M   'P 1'
#
loop_
_entity.id
_entity.type
_entity.pdbx_description
1 polymer ?
#
loop_
_entity_poly.entity_id
_entity_poly.type
_entity_poly.pdbx_seq_one_letter_code
_entity_poly.pdbx_strand_id
1 'polypeptide(L)'
;MYLLIIGNTLILCETAEQKGFYMEDLVKKEPIVPTLRELEIGESHSFPIEQRSSVYVSCQRMVKEGMRTGWNYEMVEHAEDFTVEVRRIS
;
A
#
# COMPACT_ATOMS: atom_id res chain seq x y z
N MET A 1 -7.74 -22.52 13.83
CA MET A 1 -8.92 -22.05 14.58
C MET A 1 -8.59 -22.19 16.05
N TYR A 2 -8.32 -21.09 16.75
CA TYR A 2 -7.95 -21.14 18.15
C TYR A 2 -8.97 -20.36 18.96
N LEU A 3 -9.55 -21.02 19.96
CA LEU A 3 -10.46 -20.42 20.93
C LEU A 3 -9.61 -19.98 22.13
N LEU A 4 -9.40 -18.67 22.30
CA LEU A 4 -8.81 -18.14 23.52
C LEU A 4 -9.95 -17.71 24.44
N ILE A 5 -10.15 -18.45 25.53
CA ILE A 5 -11.11 -18.08 26.58
C ILE A 5 -10.37 -17.25 27.62
N ILE A 6 -10.66 -15.94 27.67
CA ILE A 6 -10.25 -15.07 28.78
C ILE A 6 -11.52 -14.57 29.46
N GLY A 7 -11.95 -15.29 30.51
CA GLY A 7 -13.14 -14.93 31.28
C GLY A 7 -14.48 -15.09 30.56
N ASN A 8 -15.49 -14.36 31.03
CA ASN A 8 -16.91 -14.47 30.61
C ASN A 8 -17.28 -13.53 29.45
N THR A 9 -16.31 -13.10 28.65
CA THR A 9 -16.54 -12.19 27.52
C THR A 9 -16.04 -12.85 26.24
N LEU A 10 -16.99 -13.19 25.36
CA LEU A 10 -16.69 -13.69 24.02
C LEU A 10 -16.30 -12.50 23.14
N ILE A 11 -15.01 -12.35 22.84
CA ILE A 11 -14.55 -11.41 21.83
C ILE A 11 -14.40 -12.18 20.52
N LEU A 12 -15.38 -12.01 19.63
CA LEU A 12 -15.25 -12.41 18.23
C LEU A 12 -14.24 -11.45 17.58
N CYS A 13 -13.01 -11.91 17.42
CA CYS A 13 -12.00 -11.18 16.66
C CYS A 13 -12.00 -11.72 15.23
N GLU A 14 -12.93 -11.25 14.40
CA GLU A 14 -12.92 -11.50 12.96
C GLU A 14 -12.18 -10.34 12.28
N THR A 15 -10.86 -10.44 12.15
CA THR A 15 -10.12 -9.52 11.28
C THR A 15 -10.36 -9.87 9.82
N ALA A 16 -11.33 -9.15 9.25
CA ALA A 16 -11.61 -8.85 7.85
C ALA A 16 -10.55 -9.28 6.81
N GLU A 17 -10.83 -10.38 6.10
CA GLU A 17 -10.33 -10.60 4.74
C GLU A 17 -11.45 -10.28 3.73
N GLN A 18 -11.67 -8.99 3.45
CA GLN A 18 -12.48 -8.58 2.31
C GLN A 18 -11.67 -8.79 1.01
N LYS A 19 -11.65 -10.02 0.50
CA LYS A 19 -11.24 -10.30 -0.89
C LYS A 19 -12.43 -10.00 -1.82
N GLY A 20 -12.57 -8.72 -2.16
CA GLY A 20 -13.45 -8.26 -3.25
C GLY A 20 -12.92 -8.76 -4.59
N PHE A 21 -13.59 -9.78 -5.12
CA PHE A 21 -13.42 -10.28 -6.47
C PHE A 21 -14.21 -9.38 -7.43
N TYR A 22 -13.55 -8.46 -8.13
CA TYR A 22 -14.15 -7.73 -9.26
C TYR A 22 -13.15 -7.58 -10.41
N MET A 23 -13.49 -8.29 -11.49
CA MET A 23 -13.34 -8.01 -12.92
C MET A 23 -11.96 -7.80 -13.53
N GLU A 24 -11.65 -8.73 -14.44
CA GLU A 24 -10.57 -8.75 -15.41
C GLU A 24 -10.76 -7.61 -16.43
N ASP A 25 -10.15 -6.45 -16.16
CA ASP A 25 -9.70 -5.53 -17.20
C ASP A 25 -8.19 -5.32 -17.02
N LEU A 26 -7.46 -5.77 -18.03
CA LEU A 26 -6.02 -6.06 -18.05
C LEU A 26 -5.15 -4.80 -18.15
N VAL A 27 -5.34 -3.81 -17.28
CA VAL A 27 -4.20 -2.96 -16.90
C VAL A 27 -3.45 -3.81 -15.88
N LYS A 28 -2.33 -4.43 -16.29
CA LYS A 28 -1.46 -5.18 -15.38
C LYS A 28 -1.16 -4.29 -14.18
N LYS A 29 -1.89 -4.48 -13.09
CA LYS A 29 -1.71 -3.66 -11.89
C LYS A 29 -0.36 -4.04 -11.32
N GLU A 30 0.63 -3.18 -11.53
CA GLU A 30 1.94 -3.40 -10.95
C GLU A 30 1.81 -3.58 -9.43
N PRO A 31 2.52 -4.53 -8.84
CA PRO A 31 2.42 -4.79 -7.42
C PRO A 31 3.04 -3.61 -6.64
N ILE A 32 2.19 -2.67 -6.21
CA ILE A 32 2.58 -1.42 -5.55
C ILE A 32 3.51 -1.65 -4.34
N VAL A 33 3.12 -2.52 -3.39
CA VAL A 33 3.86 -2.69 -2.14
C VAL A 33 5.26 -3.32 -2.34
N PRO A 34 5.42 -4.40 -3.12
CA PRO A 34 6.75 -4.90 -3.49
C PRO A 34 7.65 -3.84 -4.12
N THR A 35 7.14 -3.11 -5.13
CA THR A 35 7.90 -2.06 -5.82
C THR A 35 8.32 -0.96 -4.85
N LEU A 36 7.43 -0.48 -3.99
CA LEU A 36 7.75 0.54 -2.99
C LEU A 36 8.77 0.06 -1.93
N ARG A 37 8.83 -1.24 -1.65
CA ARG A 37 9.81 -1.83 -0.72
C ARG A 37 11.19 -1.99 -1.35
N GLU A 38 11.23 -2.21 -2.66
CA GLU A 38 12.46 -2.31 -3.45
C GLU A 38 13.09 -0.94 -3.72
N LEU A 39 12.30 0.15 -3.67
CA LEU A 39 12.80 1.51 -3.84
C LEU A 39 13.93 1.84 -2.86
N GLU A 40 15.08 2.21 -3.42
CA GLU A 40 16.22 2.77 -2.69
C GLU A 40 16.01 4.26 -2.36
N ILE A 41 16.78 4.78 -1.42
CA ILE A 41 16.71 6.20 -1.06
C ILE A 41 17.16 7.04 -2.25
N GLY A 42 16.31 7.98 -2.67
CA GLY A 42 16.53 8.85 -3.82
C GLY A 42 15.95 8.30 -5.12
N GLU A 43 15.58 7.02 -5.18
CA GLU A 43 14.96 6.37 -6.32
C GLU A 43 13.47 6.75 -6.43
N SER A 44 12.96 6.78 -7.66
CA SER A 44 11.56 7.01 -7.95
C SER A 44 10.98 5.98 -8.90
N HIS A 45 9.69 5.67 -8.72
CA HIS A 45 8.94 4.79 -9.60
C HIS A 45 7.61 5.44 -9.97
N SER A 46 7.20 5.28 -11.22
CA SER A 46 5.96 5.82 -11.73
C SER A 46 4.89 4.75 -11.84
N PHE A 47 3.71 5.04 -11.30
CA PHE A 47 2.54 4.18 -11.39
C PHE A 47 1.45 4.84 -12.25
N PRO A 48 0.51 4.07 -12.82
CA PRO A 48 -0.67 4.64 -13.49
C PRO A 48 -1.52 5.46 -12.52
N ILE A 49 -2.04 6.61 -12.95
CA ILE A 49 -2.86 7.50 -12.11
C ILE A 49 -4.15 6.83 -11.59
N GLU A 50 -4.67 5.83 -12.29
CA GLU A 50 -5.80 5.01 -11.85
C GLU A 50 -5.56 4.35 -10.49
N GLN A 51 -4.29 4.07 -10.18
CA GLN A 51 -3.86 3.44 -8.94
C GLN A 51 -3.46 4.45 -7.87
N ARG A 52 -3.51 5.76 -8.13
CA ARG A 52 -3.10 6.83 -7.20
C ARG A 52 -3.59 6.60 -5.77
N SER A 53 -4.88 6.32 -5.60
CA SER A 53 -5.46 6.07 -4.27
C SER A 53 -4.85 4.84 -3.59
N SER A 54 -4.61 3.77 -4.35
CA SER A 54 -3.96 2.55 -3.86
C SER A 54 -2.49 2.77 -3.53
N VAL A 55 -1.77 3.55 -4.35
CA VAL A 55 -0.38 3.93 -4.14
C VAL A 55 -0.26 4.78 -2.87
N TYR A 56 -1.12 5.78 -2.71
CA TYR A 56 -1.15 6.64 -1.52
C TYR A 56 -1.38 5.86 -0.24
N VAL A 57 -2.41 5.00 -0.20
CA VAL A 57 -2.70 4.15 0.97
C VAL A 57 -1.54 3.20 1.27
N SER A 58 -0.91 2.64 0.24
CA SER A 58 0.24 1.76 0.40
C SER A 58 1.45 2.51 0.97
N CYS A 59 1.75 3.71 0.46
CA CYS A 59 2.81 4.56 0.97
C CYS A 59 2.54 4.97 2.42
N GLN A 60 1.32 5.38 2.77
CA GLN A 60 0.95 5.69 4.16
C GLN A 60 1.12 4.50 5.10
N ARG A 61 0.73 3.30 4.65
CA ARG A 61 0.96 2.07 5.42
C ARG A 61 2.44 1.81 5.60
N MET A 62 3.25 2.01 4.57
CA MET A 62 4.71 1.86 4.63
C MET A 62 5.38 2.88 5.53
N VAL A 63 4.94 4.15 5.53
CA VAL A 63 5.41 5.14 6.51
C VAL A 63 5.04 4.70 7.92
N LYS A 64 3.82 4.20 8.14
CA LYS A 64 3.39 3.75 9.47
C LYS A 64 4.14 2.50 9.96
N GLU A 65 4.40 1.54 9.08
CA GLU A 65 5.19 0.33 9.38
C GLU A 65 6.70 0.68 9.52
N GLY A 66 7.20 1.53 8.64
CA GLY A 66 8.57 2.04 8.55
C GLY A 66 8.87 3.25 9.43
N MET A 67 7.93 3.68 10.28
CA MET A 67 8.12 4.77 11.24
C MET A 67 9.21 4.42 12.27
N ARG A 68 9.52 3.13 12.44
CA ARG A 68 10.69 2.65 13.20
C ARG A 68 12.02 2.80 12.46
N THR A 69 12.01 2.90 11.14
CA THR A 69 13.20 2.91 10.27
C THR A 69 13.41 4.23 9.53
N GLY A 70 12.46 5.16 9.61
CA GLY A 70 12.54 6.48 8.97
C GLY A 70 12.11 6.49 7.50
N TRP A 71 11.20 5.59 7.09
CA TRP A 71 10.77 5.51 5.69
C TRP A 71 9.89 6.71 5.31
N ASN A 72 10.35 7.57 4.40
CA ASN A 72 9.63 8.76 3.91
C ASN A 72 9.56 8.78 2.39
N TYR A 73 8.50 9.40 1.85
CA TYR A 73 8.27 9.49 0.40
C TYR A 73 7.74 10.85 -0.03
N GLU A 74 7.98 11.19 -1.29
CA GLU A 74 7.37 12.28 -2.04
C GLU A 74 6.51 11.66 -3.15
N MET A 75 5.36 12.28 -3.45
CA MET A 75 4.48 11.85 -4.52
C MET A 75 4.17 13.03 -5.44
N VAL A 76 4.38 12.86 -6.74
CA VAL A 76 4.16 13.87 -7.77
C VAL A 76 3.19 13.30 -8.80
N GLU A 77 2.18 14.08 -9.16
CA GLU A 77 1.18 13.68 -10.16
C GLU A 77 1.50 14.37 -11.49
N HIS A 78 1.71 13.56 -12.53
CA HIS A 78 1.94 14.04 -13.90
C HIS A 78 0.64 13.88 -14.68
N ALA A 79 -0.17 14.95 -14.68
CA ALA A 79 -1.48 14.95 -15.32
C ALA A 79 -1.41 14.79 -16.85
N GLU A 80 -0.31 15.18 -17.48
CA GLU A 80 -0.07 15.06 -18.92
C GLU A 80 0.15 13.60 -19.35
N ASP A 81 0.86 12.83 -18.52
CA ASP A 81 1.20 11.43 -18.78
C ASP A 81 0.24 10.44 -18.12
N PHE A 82 -0.74 10.93 -17.35
CA PHE A 82 -1.65 10.11 -16.53
C PHE A 82 -0.87 9.14 -15.61
N THR A 83 0.22 9.61 -15.03
CA THR A 83 1.05 8.85 -14.08
C THR A 83 1.19 9.56 -12.74
N VAL A 84 1.50 8.78 -11.71
CA VAL A 84 1.87 9.25 -10.38
C VAL A 84 3.24 8.69 -10.04
N GLU A 85 4.19 9.58 -9.83
CA GLU A 85 5.56 9.26 -9.45
C GLU A 85 5.67 9.25 -7.93
N VAL A 86 6.28 8.20 -7.38
CA VAL A 86 6.63 8.11 -5.96
C VAL A 86 8.13 8.04 -5.84
N ARG A 87 8.70 8.93 -5.04
CA ARG A 87 10.12 8.99 -4.75
C ARG A 87 10.37 8.71 -3.28
N ARG A 88 11.33 7.83 -2.98
CA ARG A 88 11.74 7.58 -1.59
C ARG A 88 12.77 8.62 -1.15
N ILE A 89 12.54 9.25 0.00
CA ILE A 89 13.42 10.30 0.54
C ILE A 89 14.32 9.78 1.67
N SER A 90 13.84 8.83 2.48
CA SER A 90 14.62 8.16 3.54
C SER A 90 14.10 6.76 3.83
#